data_AF-A0A519LTL7-F1
#
_entry.id   AF-A0A519LTL7-F1
#
_cell.length_a   1.000
_cell.length_b   1.000
_cell.length_c   1.000
_cell.angle_alpha   90.00
_cell.angle_beta   90.00
_cell.angle_gamma   90.00
#
_symmetry.space_group_name_H-M   'P 1'
#
loop_
_entity.id
_entity.type
_entity.pdbx_description
1 polymer ?
#
loop_
_entity_poly.entity_id
_entity_poly.type
_entity_poly.pdbx_seq_one_letter_code
_entity_poly.pdbx_strand_id
1 'polypeptide(L)'
;MKILKYALCLIINFSLIGHVKSQKTVVIPKLKKTIGPTRFKSLNYLYGISGKYTIAGIHNREPNAEPAKWTDQINVTTGRYPGLWSGDFLFQQENISNRQTMINEAAKQWSKGSVVNVMWHACNPALEQPCGWDKKGVLSKLTDQQ
;
A
#
# COMPACT_ATOMS: atom_id res chain seq x y z
N MET A 1 -4.81 -55.52 46.16
CA MET A 1 -3.76 -54.74 46.84
C MET A 1 -3.68 -53.37 46.16
N LYS A 2 -4.14 -52.30 46.86
CA LYS A 2 -4.06 -50.84 46.57
C LYS A 2 -4.69 -50.40 45.22
N ILE A 3 -5.84 -49.72 45.09
CA ILE A 3 -6.47 -48.58 45.79
C ILE A 3 -5.45 -47.57 46.34
N LEU A 4 -5.19 -46.49 45.60
CA LEU A 4 -4.77 -45.23 46.19
C LEU A 4 -4.98 -44.06 45.21
N LYS A 5 -5.93 -43.18 45.59
CA LYS A 5 -5.87 -41.69 45.63
C LYS A 5 -5.44 -41.02 44.31
N TYR A 6 -6.17 -40.07 43.73
CA TYR A 6 -6.45 -38.77 44.30
C TYR A 6 -7.67 -38.14 43.61
N ALA A 7 -8.72 -37.88 44.39
CA ALA A 7 -9.67 -36.84 44.10
C ALA A 7 -9.24 -35.58 44.87
N LEU A 8 -9.51 -34.42 44.27
CA LEU A 8 -9.78 -33.14 44.93
C LEU A 8 -8.59 -32.33 45.48
N CYS A 9 -8.17 -31.31 44.72
CA CYS A 9 -8.10 -29.95 45.27
C CYS A 9 -8.19 -28.89 44.17
N LEU A 10 -9.37 -28.27 44.09
CA LEU A 10 -9.59 -26.95 43.52
C LEU A 10 -8.68 -25.95 44.23
N ILE A 11 -7.73 -25.30 43.56
CA ILE A 11 -7.32 -23.94 43.91
C ILE A 11 -7.22 -23.10 42.64
N ILE A 12 -8.23 -22.23 42.56
CA ILE A 12 -8.39 -21.05 41.72
C ILE A 12 -7.08 -20.27 41.70
N ASN A 13 -6.44 -20.14 40.54
CA ASN A 13 -5.49 -19.05 40.33
C ASN A 13 -6.17 -17.93 39.56
N PHE A 14 -6.31 -16.85 40.32
CA PHE A 14 -7.02 -15.62 40.04
C PHE A 14 -6.36 -14.89 38.86
N SER A 15 -7.15 -14.69 37.81
CA SER A 15 -7.18 -13.52 36.94
C SER A 15 -6.01 -12.53 37.03
N LEU A 16 -5.06 -12.64 36.10
CA LEU A 16 -4.35 -11.50 35.54
C LEU A 16 -4.82 -11.32 34.10
N ILE A 17 -6.11 -10.99 33.97
CA ILE A 17 -6.62 -10.33 32.77
C ILE A 17 -6.00 -8.93 32.78
N GLY A 18 -4.82 -8.83 32.17
CA GLY A 18 -4.25 -7.56 31.77
C GLY A 18 -5.33 -6.79 31.02
N HIS A 19 -5.56 -5.55 31.43
CA HIS A 19 -6.44 -4.61 30.74
C HIS A 19 -5.95 -4.44 29.30
N VAL A 20 -6.46 -5.25 28.37
CA VAL A 20 -6.53 -4.87 26.97
C VAL A 20 -7.47 -3.67 26.94
N LYS A 21 -6.90 -2.46 26.91
CA LYS A 21 -7.66 -1.27 26.54
C LYS A 21 -8.28 -1.59 25.18
N SER A 22 -9.59 -1.77 25.16
CA SER A 22 -10.39 -1.85 23.95
C SER A 22 -9.94 -0.69 23.06
N GLN A 23 -9.22 -0.99 21.97
CA GLN A 23 -8.97 -0.02 20.93
C GLN A 23 -10.35 0.44 20.49
N LYS A 24 -10.65 1.73 20.67
CA LYS A 24 -11.87 2.33 20.14
C LYS A 24 -11.93 1.94 18.67
N THR A 25 -12.86 1.08 18.32
CA THR A 25 -13.13 0.72 16.93
C THR A 25 -13.32 2.04 16.19
N VAL A 26 -12.39 2.38 15.30
CA VAL A 26 -12.59 3.50 14.39
C VAL A 26 -13.80 3.10 13.56
N VAL A 27 -14.96 3.66 13.90
CA VAL A 27 -16.17 3.49 13.11
C VAL A 27 -15.88 4.18 11.80
N ILE A 28 -15.40 3.42 10.82
CA ILE A 28 -15.29 3.89 9.45
C ILE A 28 -16.75 4.14 9.02
N PRO A 29 -17.14 5.39 8.77
CA PRO A 29 -18.51 5.67 8.35
C PRO A 29 -18.79 4.81 7.12
N LYS A 30 -19.94 4.10 7.10
CA LYS A 30 -20.40 3.42 5.88
C LYS A 30 -20.35 4.44 4.75
N LEU A 31 -19.46 4.21 3.78
CA LEU A 31 -19.27 5.10 2.64
C LEU A 31 -20.62 5.28 1.94
N LYS A 32 -21.25 6.44 2.16
CA LYS A 32 -22.45 6.85 1.45
C LYS A 32 -22.10 6.83 -0.04
N LYS A 33 -22.91 6.15 -0.86
CA LYS A 33 -22.71 6.09 -2.32
C LYS A 33 -22.48 7.52 -2.82
N THR A 34 -21.26 7.82 -3.26
CA THR A 34 -20.88 9.15 -3.73
C THR A 34 -21.57 9.39 -5.08
N ILE A 35 -22.72 10.06 -5.05
CA ILE A 35 -23.33 10.67 -6.22
C ILE A 35 -22.46 11.89 -6.55
N GLY A 36 -21.45 11.68 -7.38
CA GLY A 36 -20.69 12.78 -7.98
C GLY A 36 -21.02 12.90 -9.47
N PRO A 37 -20.46 13.90 -10.16
CA PRO A 37 -20.83 14.27 -11.52
C PRO A 37 -20.35 13.26 -12.58
N THR A 38 -19.68 12.17 -12.18
CA THR A 38 -19.04 11.23 -13.11
C THR A 38 -19.46 9.79 -12.84
N ARG A 39 -19.24 8.92 -13.84
CA ARG A 39 -19.40 7.46 -13.68
C ARG A 39 -18.30 6.82 -12.81
N PHE A 40 -17.22 7.55 -12.50
CA PHE A 40 -16.06 7.02 -11.81
C PHE A 40 -16.17 7.26 -10.30
N LYS A 41 -16.30 6.17 -9.53
CA LYS A 41 -16.45 6.24 -8.06
C LYS A 41 -15.26 6.92 -7.37
N SER A 42 -14.05 6.68 -7.85
CA SER A 42 -12.82 7.30 -7.33
C SER A 42 -12.84 8.82 -7.51
N LEU A 43 -13.19 9.29 -8.70
CA LEU A 43 -13.27 10.72 -8.98
C LEU A 43 -14.38 11.41 -8.17
N ASN A 44 -15.54 10.75 -8.03
CA ASN A 44 -16.62 11.25 -7.18
C ASN A 44 -16.21 11.31 -5.69
N TYR A 45 -15.40 10.37 -5.21
CA TYR A 45 -14.82 10.42 -3.87
C TYR A 45 -13.89 11.63 -3.70
N LEU A 46 -12.98 11.87 -4.67
CA LEU A 46 -12.09 13.04 -4.65
C LEU A 46 -12.87 14.36 -4.64
N TYR A 47 -13.92 14.49 -5.45
CA TYR A 47 -14.80 15.67 -5.39
C TYR A 47 -15.47 15.83 -4.02
N GLY A 48 -15.91 14.73 -3.41
CA GLY A 48 -16.58 14.76 -2.10
C GLY A 48 -15.68 15.24 -0.95
N ILE A 49 -14.36 15.06 -1.05
CA ILE A 49 -13.40 15.48 -0.03
C ILE A 49 -12.69 16.80 -0.33
N SER A 50 -12.83 17.32 -1.56
CA SER A 50 -12.15 18.54 -2.01
C SER A 50 -12.41 19.73 -1.09
N GLY A 51 -11.35 20.45 -0.71
CA GLY A 51 -11.40 21.59 0.21
C GLY A 51 -11.64 21.25 1.68
N LYS A 52 -11.82 19.97 2.04
CA LYS A 52 -12.12 19.53 3.42
C LYS A 52 -11.09 18.57 3.99
N TYR A 53 -10.58 17.66 3.16
CA TYR A 53 -9.62 16.65 3.57
C TYR A 53 -8.52 16.47 2.53
N THR A 54 -7.41 15.87 2.95
CA THR A 54 -6.30 15.46 2.09
C THR A 54 -6.04 13.98 2.28
N ILE A 55 -5.79 13.26 1.18
CA ILE A 55 -5.38 11.86 1.24
C ILE A 55 -3.87 11.82 1.44
N ALA A 56 -3.41 11.26 2.56
CA ALA A 56 -1.99 10.95 2.73
C ALA A 56 -1.61 9.81 1.78
N GLY A 57 -0.53 10.00 1.03
CA GLY A 57 -0.04 9.04 0.04
C GLY A 57 1.42 8.66 0.25
N ILE A 58 1.80 7.50 -0.27
CA ILE A 58 3.19 7.06 -0.33
C ILE A 58 3.52 6.52 -1.72
N HIS A 59 4.72 6.85 -2.19
CA HIS A 59 5.28 6.26 -3.39
C HIS A 59 6.20 5.10 -3.01
N ASN A 60 5.92 3.92 -3.55
CA ASN A 60 6.76 2.75 -3.40
C ASN A 60 7.79 2.74 -4.52
N ARG A 61 8.94 3.35 -4.24
CA ARG A 61 10.13 3.29 -5.09
C ARG A 61 10.70 1.87 -5.17
N GLU A 62 11.73 1.69 -5.99
CA GLU A 62 12.40 0.41 -6.23
C GLU A 62 12.71 -0.40 -4.96
N PRO A 63 12.72 -1.75 -5.05
CA PRO A 63 12.47 -2.55 -6.25
C PRO A 63 11.00 -2.94 -6.45
N ASN A 64 10.59 -3.19 -7.69
CA ASN A 64 9.25 -3.73 -8.01
C ASN A 64 9.01 -5.15 -7.47
N ALA A 65 10.05 -5.83 -6.99
CA ALA A 65 9.92 -7.09 -6.25
C ALA A 65 9.32 -6.89 -4.83
N GLU A 66 9.37 -5.68 -4.27
CA GLU A 66 8.83 -5.34 -2.95
C GLU A 66 7.84 -4.14 -3.01
N PRO A 67 6.75 -4.23 -3.80
CA PRO A 67 5.93 -3.06 -4.16
C PRO A 67 5.10 -2.46 -3.02
N ALA A 68 5.09 -3.07 -1.83
CA ALA A 68 4.41 -2.56 -0.63
C ALA A 68 5.38 -2.02 0.44
N LYS A 69 6.70 -2.12 0.22
CA LYS A 69 7.74 -1.89 1.24
C LYS A 69 7.53 -0.57 1.99
N TRP A 70 7.39 0.53 1.25
CA TRP A 70 7.29 1.86 1.84
C TRP A 70 5.93 2.11 2.48
N THR A 71 4.89 1.51 1.91
CA THR A 71 3.54 1.49 2.50
C THR A 71 3.53 0.83 3.87
N ASP A 72 4.19 -0.31 3.99
CA ASP A 72 4.29 -1.05 5.26
C ASP A 72 5.16 -0.29 6.26
N GLN A 73 6.25 0.36 5.82
CA GLN A 73 7.07 1.22 6.67
C GLN A 73 6.28 2.42 7.24
N ILE A 74 5.40 3.05 6.46
CA ILE A 74 4.53 4.11 6.96
C ILE A 74 3.60 3.59 8.06
N ASN A 75 3.05 2.38 7.89
CA ASN A 75 2.20 1.78 8.91
C ASN A 75 2.98 1.43 10.19
N VAL A 76 4.18 0.87 10.08
CA VAL A 76 5.07 0.63 11.23
C VAL A 76 5.37 1.94 11.97
N THR A 77 5.64 3.01 11.22
CA THR A 77 6.05 4.31 11.79
C THR A 77 4.90 5.04 12.45
N THR A 78 3.71 5.01 11.85
CA THR A 78 2.58 5.88 12.23
C THR A 78 1.40 5.13 12.85
N GLY A 79 1.42 3.80 12.82
CA GLY A 79 0.29 2.94 13.20
C GLY A 79 -0.89 2.99 12.21
N ARG A 80 -0.72 3.61 11.04
CA ARG A 80 -1.78 3.75 10.02
C ARG A 80 -1.24 3.55 8.61
N TYR A 81 -2.03 2.90 7.77
CA TYR A 81 -1.76 2.86 6.33
C TYR A 81 -2.12 4.19 5.65
N PRO A 82 -1.35 4.63 4.64
CA PRO A 82 -1.73 5.76 3.80
C PRO A 82 -2.97 5.44 2.96
N GLY A 83 -3.76 6.46 2.62
CA GLY A 83 -4.96 6.31 1.80
C GLY A 83 -4.69 6.23 0.30
N LEU A 84 -3.47 6.59 -0.12
CA LEU A 84 -3.01 6.47 -1.50
C LEU A 84 -1.73 5.62 -1.54
N TRP A 85 -1.78 4.54 -2.33
CA TRP A 85 -0.62 3.74 -2.70
C TRP A 85 -0.15 4.18 -4.08
N SER A 86 1.15 4.32 -4.27
CA SER A 86 1.72 4.58 -5.58
C SER A 86 2.89 3.66 -5.91
N GLY A 87 3.05 3.32 -7.20
CA GLY A 87 4.18 2.57 -7.73
C GLY A 87 4.65 3.11 -9.09
N ASP A 88 5.65 2.46 -9.68
CA ASP A 88 6.31 2.88 -10.92
C ASP A 88 6.60 1.68 -11.84
N PHE A 89 6.36 1.82 -13.15
CA PHE A 89 6.72 0.81 -14.14
C PHE A 89 8.24 0.62 -14.29
N LEU A 90 9.03 1.64 -13.96
CA LEU A 90 10.49 1.66 -13.91
C LEU A 90 11.18 1.22 -15.21
N PHE A 91 12.51 1.28 -15.20
CA PHE A 91 13.35 1.22 -16.40
C PHE A 91 14.52 0.22 -16.30
N GLN A 92 14.90 -0.22 -15.10
CA GLN A 92 15.96 -1.21 -14.89
C GLN A 92 15.42 -2.64 -15.08
N GLN A 93 16.29 -3.57 -15.52
CA GLN A 93 15.88 -4.92 -15.92
C GLN A 93 15.16 -5.69 -14.81
N GLU A 94 15.68 -5.64 -13.59
CA GLU A 94 15.11 -6.28 -12.41
C GLU A 94 13.71 -5.75 -12.10
N ASN A 95 13.46 -4.47 -12.37
CA ASN A 95 12.17 -3.84 -12.13
C ASN A 95 11.17 -4.11 -13.27
N ILE A 96 11.65 -4.17 -14.51
CA ILE A 96 10.85 -4.57 -15.68
C ILE A 96 10.34 -6.00 -15.49
N SER A 97 11.22 -6.92 -15.10
CA SER A 97 10.86 -8.32 -14.83
C SER A 97 9.81 -8.48 -13.72
N ASN A 98 9.68 -7.48 -12.83
CA ASN A 98 8.73 -7.48 -11.71
C ASN A 98 7.54 -6.52 -11.89
N ARG A 99 7.31 -5.96 -13.09
CA ARG A 99 6.16 -5.07 -13.35
C ARG A 99 4.83 -5.71 -12.99
N GLN A 100 4.65 -7.00 -13.32
CA GLN A 100 3.42 -7.70 -12.99
C GLN A 100 3.26 -7.86 -11.47
N THR A 101 4.34 -8.07 -10.72
CA THR A 101 4.32 -8.08 -9.25
C THR A 101 3.82 -6.74 -8.70
N MET A 102 4.32 -5.62 -9.22
CA MET A 102 3.86 -4.28 -8.85
C MET A 102 2.38 -4.05 -9.20
N ILE A 103 1.93 -4.47 -10.39
CA ILE A 103 0.52 -4.36 -10.81
C ILE A 103 -0.40 -5.22 -9.94
N ASN A 104 0.03 -6.42 -9.55
CA ASN A 104 -0.73 -7.28 -8.66
C ASN A 104 -0.89 -6.63 -7.27
N GLU A 105 0.15 -5.98 -6.75
CA GLU A 105 0.05 -5.21 -5.50
C GLU A 105 -0.86 -3.99 -5.67
N ALA A 106 -0.79 -3.26 -6.79
CA ALA A 106 -1.71 -2.16 -7.07
C ALA A 106 -3.17 -2.62 -7.03
N ALA A 107 -3.50 -3.76 -7.64
CA ALA A 107 -4.84 -4.35 -7.59
C ALA A 107 -5.26 -4.75 -6.16
N LYS A 108 -4.34 -5.31 -5.38
CA LYS A 108 -4.57 -5.64 -3.96
C LYS A 108 -4.75 -4.40 -3.09
N GLN A 109 -4.05 -3.30 -3.37
CA GLN A 109 -4.20 -2.04 -2.65
C GLN A 109 -5.55 -1.38 -2.97
N TRP A 110 -5.96 -1.42 -4.24
CA TRP A 110 -7.31 -1.00 -4.64
C TRP A 110 -8.40 -1.81 -3.93
N SER A 111 -8.26 -3.14 -3.84
CA SER A 111 -9.26 -3.97 -3.15
C SER A 111 -9.31 -3.72 -1.63
N LYS A 112 -8.21 -3.25 -1.03
CA LYS A 112 -8.16 -2.75 0.36
C LYS A 112 -8.73 -1.34 0.54
N GLY A 113 -9.06 -0.64 -0.54
CA GLY A 113 -9.66 0.69 -0.52
C GLY A 113 -8.67 1.85 -0.69
N SER A 114 -7.41 1.58 -1.02
CA SER A 114 -6.43 2.61 -1.36
C SER A 114 -6.78 3.25 -2.71
N VAL A 115 -6.57 4.56 -2.83
CA VAL A 115 -6.42 5.20 -4.15
C VAL A 115 -5.08 4.72 -4.74
N VAL A 116 -5.08 4.37 -6.02
CA VAL A 116 -3.89 3.84 -6.71
C VAL A 116 -3.39 4.88 -7.71
N ASN A 117 -2.08 5.17 -7.65
CA ASN A 117 -1.38 5.97 -8.64
C ASN A 117 -0.18 5.20 -9.21
N VAL A 118 -0.08 5.09 -10.53
CA VAL A 118 1.07 4.47 -11.18
C VAL A 118 1.73 5.52 -12.07
N MET A 119 3.03 5.72 -11.89
CA MET A 119 3.85 6.57 -12.74
C MET A 119 4.84 5.74 -13.56
N TRP A 120 5.62 6.40 -14.40
CA TRP A 120 6.63 5.71 -15.20
C TRP A 120 7.87 6.58 -15.43
N HIS A 121 8.98 6.24 -14.77
CA HIS A 121 10.30 6.65 -15.26
C HIS A 121 10.67 5.78 -16.46
N ALA A 122 10.59 6.35 -17.66
CA ALA A 122 10.84 5.65 -18.92
C ALA A 122 12.27 5.86 -19.41
N CYS A 123 12.81 4.86 -20.10
CA CYS A 123 14.01 5.04 -20.92
C CYS A 123 13.71 5.99 -22.09
N ASN A 124 14.75 6.64 -22.59
CA ASN A 124 14.62 7.45 -23.80
C ASN A 124 14.15 6.57 -24.97
N PRO A 125 13.06 6.95 -25.66
CA PRO A 125 12.48 6.14 -26.73
C PRO A 125 13.38 5.96 -27.96
N ALA A 126 14.39 6.82 -28.15
CA ALA A 126 15.38 6.68 -29.22
C ALA A 126 16.56 5.77 -28.84
N LEU A 127 16.61 5.28 -27.59
CA LEU A 127 17.63 4.38 -27.08
C LEU A 127 17.00 3.03 -26.68
N GLU A 128 17.80 2.15 -26.08
CA GLU A 128 17.34 0.82 -25.66
C GLU A 128 16.74 0.79 -24.25
N GLN A 129 15.94 -0.25 -24.00
CA GLN A 129 15.47 -0.66 -22.68
C GLN A 129 15.95 -2.11 -22.43
N PRO A 130 16.44 -2.46 -21.22
CA PRO A 130 16.58 -1.67 -19.99
C PRO A 130 17.63 -0.55 -20.10
N CYS A 131 17.54 0.44 -19.21
CA CYS A 131 18.52 1.53 -19.15
C CYS A 131 18.88 1.89 -17.70
N GLY A 132 19.78 2.87 -17.53
CA GLY A 132 20.21 3.41 -16.23
C GLY A 132 19.64 4.81 -15.94
N TRP A 133 19.84 5.28 -14.70
CA TRP A 133 19.58 6.67 -14.31
C TRP A 133 20.80 7.54 -14.66
N ASP A 134 21.07 7.72 -15.95
CA ASP A 134 22.23 8.43 -16.44
C ASP A 134 21.96 9.11 -17.80
N LYS A 135 22.99 9.78 -18.34
CA LYS A 135 22.94 10.52 -19.61
C LYS A 135 22.74 9.62 -20.85
N LYS A 136 22.76 8.30 -20.69
CA LYS A 136 22.47 7.31 -21.74
C LYS A 136 21.14 6.57 -21.50
N GLY A 137 20.43 6.88 -20.41
CA GLY A 137 19.13 6.30 -20.08
C GLY A 137 18.10 7.38 -19.78
N VAL A 138 17.50 7.34 -18.59
CA VAL A 138 16.39 8.25 -18.20
C VAL A 138 16.77 9.73 -18.29
N LEU A 139 18.04 10.09 -18.04
CA LEU A 139 18.51 11.48 -18.09
C LEU A 139 19.09 11.90 -19.45
N SER A 140 19.00 11.03 -20.46
CA SER A 140 19.43 11.39 -21.81
C SER A 140 18.46 12.40 -22.44
N LYS A 141 18.94 13.12 -23.47
CA LYS A 141 18.16 14.12 -24.21
C LYS A 141 17.90 13.62 -25.63
N LEU A 142 16.75 13.99 -26.17
CA LEU A 142 16.47 13.92 -27.60
C LEU A 142 16.96 15.20 -28.27
N THR A 143 17.54 15.08 -29.47
CA THR A 143 17.74 16.22 -30.35
C THR A 143 16.45 16.53 -31.12
N ASP A 144 16.35 17.70 -31.74
CA ASP A 144 15.19 18.08 -32.56
C ASP A 144 14.96 17.14 -33.76
N GLN A 145 15.97 16.37 -34.18
CA GLN A 145 15.91 15.42 -35.29
C GLN A 145 15.49 14.00 -34.88
N GLN A 146 15.47 13.67 -33.59
CA GLN A 146 15.05 12.38 -33.05
C GLN A 146 13.58 12.41 -32.64
#